data_AF-A0A9E5BL63-F1
#
_entry.id   AF-A0A9E5BL63-F1
#
_cell.length_a   1.000
_cell.length_b   1.000
_cell.length_c   1.000
_cell.angle_alpha   90.00
_cell.angle_beta   90.00
_cell.angle_gamma   90.00
#
_symmetry.space_group_name_H-M   'P 1'
#
loop_
_entity.id
_entity.type
_entity.pdbx_description
1 polymer ?
#
loop_
_entity_poly.entity_id
_entity_poly.type
_entity_poly.pdbx_seq_one_letter_code
_entity_poly.pdbx_strand_id
1 'polypeptide(L)' 'MFNVVLFEPEIPPNTGNIIRLCANTGAQLHLIKPLGFPLEHAKLKRAGLDYHEFASLKLYENWSDFLTITK' A
#
# COMPACT_ATOMS: atom_id res chain seq x y z
N MET A 1 -6.62 -9.90 -12.74
CA MET A 1 -6.42 -9.30 -11.40
C MET A 1 -5.63 -8.01 -11.58
N PHE A 2 -6.05 -6.88 -11.01
CA PHE A 2 -5.36 -5.59 -11.16
C PHE A 2 -4.35 -5.37 -10.03
N ASN A 3 -3.25 -4.70 -10.35
CA ASN A 3 -2.22 -4.31 -9.39
C ASN A 3 -2.06 -2.79 -9.43
N VAL A 4 -1.97 -2.17 -8.25
CA VAL A 4 -1.70 -0.75 -8.08
C VAL A 4 -0.34 -0.61 -7.41
N VAL A 5 0.57 0.15 -8.01
CA VAL A 5 1.94 0.33 -7.52
C VAL A 5 2.14 1.80 -7.18
N LEU A 6 2.44 2.10 -5.91
CA LEU A 6 2.87 3.42 -5.47
C LEU A 6 4.39 3.41 -5.27
N PHE A 7 5.09 4.14 -6.13
CA PHE A 7 6.51 4.34 -6.04
C PHE A 7 6.81 5.56 -5.15
N GLU A 8 7.52 5.33 -4.05
CA GLU A 8 7.96 6.36 -3.11
C GLU A 8 6.85 7.34 -2.67
N PRO A 9 5.69 6.87 -2.16
CA PRO A 9 4.57 7.76 -1.85
C PRO A 9 4.89 8.71 -0.69
N GLU A 10 4.61 9.99 -0.91
CA GLU A 10 4.95 11.05 0.05
C GLU A 10 3.77 11.50 0.93
N ILE A 11 2.54 11.41 0.42
CA ILE A 11 1.35 12.01 1.03
C ILE A 11 0.50 10.92 1.71
N PRO A 12 0.46 10.84 3.06
CA PRO A 12 -0.25 9.77 3.75
C PRO A 12 -1.76 9.66 3.43
N PRO A 13 -2.53 10.77 3.34
CA PRO A 13 -3.94 10.70 2.95
C PRO A 13 -4.19 10.03 1.59
N ASN A 14 -3.32 10.26 0.61
CA ASN A 14 -3.45 9.66 -0.72
C ASN A 14 -3.27 8.15 -0.65
N THR A 15 -2.22 7.70 0.05
CA THR A 15 -1.98 6.26 0.27
C THR A 15 -3.14 5.61 1.02
N GLY A 16 -3.69 6.26 2.05
CA GLY A 16 -4.86 5.77 2.78
C GLY A 16 -6.09 5.57 1.89
N ASN A 17 -6.41 6.57 1.05
CA ASN A 17 -7.52 6.47 0.09
C ASN A 17 -7.31 5.35 -0.94
N ILE A 18 -6.08 5.16 -1.40
CA ILE A 18 -5.74 4.10 -2.36
C ILE A 18 -5.80 2.72 -1.70
N ILE A 19 -5.38 2.58 -0.43
CA ILE A 19 -5.58 1.33 0.34
C ILE A 19 -7.07 0.97 0.37
N ARG A 20 -7.95 1.93 0.69
CA ARG A 20 -9.41 1.72 0.69
C ARG A 20 -9.94 1.36 -0.69
N LEU A 21 -9.46 2.00 -1.75
CA LEU A 21 -9.83 1.68 -3.13
C LEU A 21 -9.46 0.23 -3.47
N CYS A 22 -8.23 -0.19 -3.16
CA CYS A 22 -7.75 -1.54 -3.42
C CYS A 22 -8.55 -2.60 -2.63
N ALA A 23 -8.89 -2.30 -1.37
CA ALA A 23 -9.75 -3.16 -0.56
C ALA A 23 -11.16 -3.32 -1.15
N ASN A 24 -11.77 -2.22 -1.60
CA ASN A 24 -13.12 -2.22 -2.20
C ASN A 24 -13.17 -2.86 -3.59
N THR A 25 -12.08 -2.84 -4.35
CA THR A 25 -12.03 -3.32 -5.74
C THR A 25 -11.37 -4.69 -5.88
N GLY A 26 -10.75 -5.21 -4.82
CA GLY A 26 -9.96 -6.45 -4.86
C GLY A 26 -8.63 -6.30 -5.61
N ALA A 27 -8.17 -5.07 -5.89
CA ALA A 27 -6.86 -4.85 -6.48
C ALA A 27 -5.74 -5.08 -5.46
N GLN A 28 -4.62 -5.64 -5.90
CA GLN A 28 -3.41 -5.78 -5.07
C GLN A 28 -2.67 -4.44 -5.00
N LEU A 29 -2.29 -4.01 -3.79
CA LEU A 29 -1.53 -2.79 -3.59
C LEU A 29 -0.05 -3.10 -3.29
N HIS A 30 0.83 -2.40 -3.98
CA HIS A 30 2.28 -2.46 -3.83
C HIS A 30 2.80 -1.08 -3.44
N LEU A 31 3.54 -1.00 -2.33
CA LEU A 31 4.22 0.22 -1.88
C LEU A 31 5.73 0.02 -1.97
N ILE A 32 6.42 0.93 -2.64
CA ILE A 32 7.88 0.87 -2.79
C ILE A 32 8.49 2.00 -1.98
N LYS A 33 9.41 1.65 -1.07
CA LYS A 33 10.15 2.59 -0.24
C LYS A 33 11.14 3.45 -1.05
N PRO A 34 11.59 4.59 -0.49
CA PRO A 34 11.22 5.17 0.81
C PRO A 34 9.80 5.74 0.82
N LEU A 35 9.10 5.58 1.95
CA LEU A 35 7.81 6.25 2.16
C LEU A 35 8.07 7.61 2.81
N GLY A 36 7.41 8.66 2.34
CA GLY A 36 7.50 9.99 2.96
C GLY A 36 6.79 10.10 4.32
N PHE A 37 6.22 9.00 4.82
CA PHE A 37 5.50 8.94 6.09
C PHE A 37 5.66 7.56 6.76
N PRO A 38 5.54 7.48 8.09
CA PRO A 38 5.57 6.20 8.79
C PRO A 38 4.27 5.42 8.55
N LEU A 39 4.39 4.14 8.20
CA LEU A 39 3.29 3.17 8.19
C LEU A 39 2.97 2.74 9.64
N GLU A 40 2.36 3.63 10.42
CA GLU A 40 1.89 3.29 11.76
C GLU A 40 0.48 2.70 11.70
N HIS A 41 0.34 1.41 12.02
CA HIS A 41 -0.95 0.70 12.09
C HIS A 41 -2.01 1.43 12.93
N ALA A 42 -1.60 2.17 13.97
CA ALA A 42 -2.50 2.93 14.85
C ALA A 42 -3.18 4.13 14.15
N LYS A 43 -2.51 4.79 13.19
CA LYS A 43 -3.10 5.90 12.41
C LYS A 43 -4.05 5.39 11.33
N LEU A 44 -3.77 4.20 10.80
CA LEU A 44 -4.55 3.57 9.73
C LEU A 44 -5.87 2.97 10.27
N LYS A 45 -5.88 2.42 11.50
CA LYS A 45 -7.13 2.06 12.21
C LYS A 45 -8.09 3.25 12.38
N ARG A 46 -7.58 4.48 12.60
CA ARG A 46 -8.43 5.68 12.65
C ARG A 46 -9.03 6.08 11.30
N ALA A 47 -8.41 5.68 10.19
CA ALA A 47 -8.98 5.83 8.86
C ALA A 47 -10.10 4.81 8.57
N GLY A 48 -10.50 4.03 9.59
CA GLY A 48 -11.48 2.96 9.47
C GLY A 48 -10.97 1.79 8.65
N LEU A 49 -9.64 1.65 8.51
CA LEU A 49 -9.05 0.55 7.75
C LEU A 49 -9.09 -0.74 8.57
N ASP A 50 -9.92 -1.70 8.16
CA ASP A 50 -10.01 -3.00 8.83
C ASP A 50 -8.81 -3.89 8.48
N TYR A 51 -8.51 -4.87 9.34
CA TYR A 51 -7.35 -5.76 9.20
C TYR A 51 -7.35 -6.53 7.85
N HIS A 52 -8.53 -6.79 7.28
CA HIS A 52 -8.70 -7.41 5.97
C HIS A 52 -8.27 -6.48 4.82
N GLU A 53 -8.38 -5.16 4.98
CA GLU A 53 -7.95 -4.18 3.97
C GLU A 53 -6.41 -4.11 3.84
N PHE A 54 -5.67 -4.64 4.82
CA PHE A 54 -4.22 -4.80 4.74
C PHE A 54 -3.76 -6.10 4.08
N ALA A 55 -4.64 -7.09 3.93
CA ALA A 55 -4.24 -8.41 3.40
C ALA A 55 -3.70 -8.33 1.95
N SER A 56 -4.04 -7.28 1.21
CA SER A 56 -3.60 -7.03 -0.16
C SER A 56 -2.46 -6.00 -0.27
N LEU A 57 -1.84 -5.56 0.83
CA LEU A 57 -0.72 -4.62 0.81
C LEU A 57 0.63 -5.35 0.85
N LYS A 58 1.49 -5.11 -0.14
CA LYS A 58 2.89 -5.53 -0.17
C LYS A 58 3.81 -4.33 -0.10
N LEU A 59 4.84 -4.40 0.73
CA LEU A 59 5.87 -3.38 0.88
C LEU A 59 7.18 -3.90 0.30
N TYR A 60 7.91 -3.04 -0.41
CA TYR A 60 9.18 -3.35 -1.06
C TYR A 60 10.24 -2.35 -0.63
N GLU A 61 11.48 -2.81 -0.47
CA GLU A 61 12.60 -1.94 -0.08
C GLU A 61 13.03 -1.00 -1.20
N ASN A 62 12.87 -1.41 -2.46
CA ASN A 62 13.22 -0.62 -3.65
C ASN A 62 12.57 -1.22 -4.90
N TRP A 63 12.78 -0.57 -6.05
CA TRP A 63 12.26 -1.03 -7.34
C TRP A 63 12.74 -2.44 -7.74
N SER A 64 14.00 -2.76 -7.48
CA SER A 64 14.56 -4.07 -7.83
C SER A 64 13.89 -5.20 -7.06
N ASP A 65 13.64 -5.00 -5.77
CA ASP A 65 12.89 -5.93 -4.90
C ASP A 65 11.49 -6.22 -5.47
N PHE A 66 10.77 -5.16 -5.89
CA PHE A 66 9.48 -5.30 -6.57
C PHE A 66 9.53 -6.16 -7.85
N LEU A 67 10.58 -6.00 -8.67
CA LEU A 67 10.74 -6.77 -9.90
C LEU A 67 11.03 -8.26 -9.66
N THR A 68 11.52 -8.66 -8.49
CA THR A 68 11.79 -10.08 -8.20
C THR A 68 10.52 -10.91 -7.98
N ILE A 69 9.48 -10.29 -7.44
CA ILE A 69 8.22 -10.96 -7.05
C ILE A 69 7.20 -11.00 -8.20
N THR A 70 7.41 -10.17 -9.23
CA THR A 70 6.46 -10.02 -10.36
C THR A 70 6.85 -10.88 -11.58
N LYS A 71 7.66 -11.93 -11.39
CA LYS A 71 7.98 -12.93 -12.42
C LYS A 71 7.04 -14.13 -12.37
#